data_AF-A0AAD6XK65-F1
#
_entry.id   AF-A0AAD6XK65-F1
#
_cell.length_a   1.000
_cell.length_b   1.000
_cell.length_c   1.000
_cell.angle_alpha   90.00
_cell.angle_beta   90.00
_cell.angle_gamma   90.00
#
_symmetry.space_group_name_H-M   'P 1'
#
loop_
_entity.id
_entity.type
_entity.pdbx_description
1 polymer ?
#
loop_
_entity_poly.entity_id
_entity_poly.type
_entity_poly.pdbx_seq_one_letter_code
_entity_poly.pdbx_strand_id
1 'polypeptide(L)'
;MGVDTKNAASVHRHEPSMPKPLRALALLLFGLPVVCGMDWPQYSSNSSRVQIAWKPCQEDPSFMCGYLDVPTDYNNPLAGMSRLALTKYPRHMPRLRASWNHHHKRVPGRDASFASGARIQDMTGNRHDIISFDQRGLGHSHPKVNCFGSALKYEQFKTNTVFETTFSVPNAPFSEAGRAVLVEQQKQALALEETQGAVCAEAVGAEALGYMSTTTTVYDMEEISRVLVGEDQLINFWGGSYGTIVGAYLANMLPHKAGKIFIDGVAPADMWANEHYDSQALLRLLLTDSENTYQFYLTDCFNAGPAHCALASVQDSSAKDIEARIDAFVDRLQAQPLRVTNYTRPGYLTSGGVRSSLFNALQVPETWAAYARMLARAIDDADAAPLLAMVARKYSAPAPAPDAEGYVATGQGELQRLAISCGDARPYAPGEAWPTAGEIVDNILVTLKESPRFGATVHLMEQHGGCHFWPGTGVGPTRFTGPFNKTLATPTLILANTHDPITPYKSAKLVLDTMGDSARLVVQGTAGHSYLAPMTDCAKRVVQRYFAEGAIPQARETRCGREIDNFFVDREKIAVNPKLVHSRLGF
;
A
#
# COMPACT_ATOMS: atom_id res chain seq x y z
N MET A 1 -64.53 57.49 -27.88
CA MET A 1 -63.25 57.35 -28.61
C MET A 1 -62.85 55.89 -28.52
N GLY A 2 -62.65 55.26 -29.67
CA GLY A 2 -62.33 53.83 -29.85
C GLY A 2 -61.37 53.34 -28.78
N VAL A 3 -61.78 52.62 -27.73
CA VAL A 3 -62.57 51.37 -27.66
C VAL A 3 -61.60 50.23 -27.97
N ASP A 4 -60.98 49.58 -26.97
CA ASP A 4 -61.60 48.70 -25.97
C ASP A 4 -62.31 47.52 -26.66
N THR A 5 -62.53 46.42 -25.96
CA THR A 5 -63.31 45.24 -26.39
C THR A 5 -62.56 44.13 -27.19
N LYS A 6 -62.76 42.84 -26.93
CA LYS A 6 -63.70 42.16 -26.01
C LYS A 6 -63.41 40.66 -25.91
N ASN A 7 -63.60 40.15 -24.69
CA ASN A 7 -64.46 39.03 -24.27
C ASN A 7 -64.28 37.63 -24.89
N ALA A 8 -64.52 36.55 -24.14
CA ALA A 8 -65.54 36.34 -23.11
C ALA A 8 -65.01 35.35 -22.06
N ALA A 9 -65.06 35.65 -20.76
CA ALA A 9 -66.19 35.81 -19.84
C ALA A 9 -66.67 34.49 -19.23
N SER A 10 -66.53 34.47 -17.90
CA SER A 10 -66.94 33.50 -16.89
C SER A 10 -68.45 33.27 -16.81
N VAL A 11 -68.85 32.12 -16.24
CA VAL A 11 -70.11 32.00 -15.51
C VAL A 11 -69.85 31.40 -14.12
N HIS A 12 -70.18 32.19 -13.09
CA HIS A 12 -70.27 31.83 -11.67
C HIS A 12 -71.57 31.06 -11.35
N ARG A 13 -71.55 30.32 -10.22
CA ARG A 13 -72.61 30.26 -9.17
C ARG A 13 -72.06 29.44 -7.98
N HIS A 14 -71.78 30.09 -6.84
CA HIS A 14 -72.64 30.24 -5.64
C HIS A 14 -72.57 29.06 -4.64
N GLU A 15 -71.93 29.31 -3.48
CA GLU A 15 -72.15 28.60 -2.20
C GLU A 15 -73.52 28.94 -1.59
N PRO A 16 -74.01 28.14 -0.61
CA PRO A 16 -74.15 28.72 0.74
C PRO A 16 -73.91 27.77 1.95
N SER A 17 -73.06 28.25 2.88
CA SER A 17 -73.16 28.33 4.36
C SER A 17 -73.90 27.31 5.28
N MET A 18 -73.14 26.74 6.25
CA MET A 18 -73.32 26.58 7.74
C MET A 18 -74.45 25.69 8.34
N PRO A 19 -74.45 25.23 9.65
CA PRO A 19 -73.47 25.34 10.78
C PRO A 19 -73.18 24.04 11.63
N LYS A 20 -72.26 24.19 12.62
CA LYS A 20 -71.76 23.37 13.78
C LYS A 20 -72.83 22.63 14.65
N PRO A 21 -72.54 21.59 15.51
CA PRO A 21 -71.64 21.69 16.69
C PRO A 21 -70.93 20.44 17.31
N LEU A 22 -69.76 20.73 17.93
CA LEU A 22 -69.17 20.33 19.24
C LEU A 22 -69.22 18.89 19.85
N ARG A 23 -68.08 18.57 20.51
CA ARG A 23 -67.73 17.54 21.54
C ARG A 23 -67.11 16.25 20.95
N ALA A 24 -66.02 15.66 21.46
CA ALA A 24 -65.40 15.72 22.78
C ALA A 24 -63.93 15.23 22.78
N LEU A 25 -63.24 15.65 23.84
CA LEU A 25 -62.23 14.94 24.66
C LEU A 25 -60.84 14.57 24.09
N ALA A 26 -59.86 15.04 24.85
CA ALA A 26 -58.44 14.77 24.77
C ALA A 26 -58.07 13.33 25.16
N LEU A 27 -56.98 12.83 24.57
CA LEU A 27 -56.14 11.80 25.16
C LEU A 27 -54.67 12.11 24.83
N LEU A 28 -53.92 12.39 25.89
CA LEU A 28 -52.47 12.52 25.91
C LEU A 28 -51.81 11.23 25.42
N LEU A 29 -50.90 11.33 24.45
CA LEU A 29 -49.90 10.29 24.21
C LEU A 29 -48.52 10.87 24.50
N PHE A 30 -47.88 10.26 25.49
CA PHE A 30 -46.55 10.52 26.00
C PHE A 30 -45.49 10.40 24.90
N GLY A 31 -44.50 11.30 24.96
CA GLY A 31 -43.29 11.22 24.15
C GLY A 31 -42.44 10.00 24.50
N LEU A 32 -41.94 9.34 23.46
CA LEU A 32 -40.83 8.39 23.53
C LEU A 32 -39.68 8.95 22.67
N PRO A 33 -38.43 8.89 23.13
CA PRO A 33 -37.30 9.40 22.39
C PRO A 33 -37.02 8.51 21.19
N VAL A 34 -36.79 9.13 20.03
CA VAL A 34 -36.28 8.46 18.83
C VAL A 34 -34.84 8.03 19.11
N VAL A 35 -34.66 6.74 19.42
CA VAL A 35 -33.34 6.09 19.38
C VAL A 35 -33.13 5.64 17.93
N CYS A 36 -32.36 6.40 17.16
CA CYS A 36 -31.83 5.93 15.88
C CYS A 36 -30.69 4.94 16.13
N GLY A 37 -31.04 3.68 16.39
CA GLY A 37 -30.14 2.54 16.17
C GLY A 37 -30.41 1.99 14.77
N MET A 38 -29.46 2.13 13.85
CA MET A 38 -29.43 1.29 12.65
C MET A 38 -28.94 -0.09 13.08
N ASP A 39 -29.88 -0.99 13.37
CA ASP A 39 -29.58 -2.41 13.51
C ASP A 39 -29.39 -3.00 12.11
N TRP A 40 -28.18 -3.51 11.84
CA TRP A 40 -27.85 -4.27 10.64
C TRP A 40 -28.62 -5.59 10.64
N PRO A 41 -29.16 -6.06 9.51
CA PRO A 41 -29.84 -7.35 9.47
C PRO A 41 -28.84 -8.48 9.77
N GLN A 42 -29.06 -9.19 10.89
CA GLN A 42 -28.31 -10.39 11.23
C GLN A 42 -28.52 -11.44 10.13
N TYR A 43 -27.46 -11.73 9.39
CA TYR A 43 -27.42 -12.82 8.42
C TYR A 43 -27.46 -14.15 9.17
N SER A 44 -28.66 -14.70 9.42
CA SER A 44 -28.78 -16.06 9.95
C SER A 44 -28.41 -17.05 8.84
N SER A 45 -27.12 -17.37 8.73
CA SER A 45 -26.69 -18.51 7.92
C SER A 45 -26.95 -19.79 8.72
N ASN A 46 -27.85 -20.61 8.23
CA ASN A 46 -28.02 -21.98 8.72
C ASN A 46 -26.79 -22.79 8.23
N SER A 47 -25.62 -22.57 8.82
CA SER A 47 -24.36 -23.17 8.36
C SER A 47 -24.16 -24.54 8.99
N SER A 48 -24.16 -25.58 8.17
CA SER A 48 -23.11 -26.59 8.33
C SER A 48 -21.79 -25.80 8.31
N ARG A 49 -21.00 -25.90 9.39
CA ARG A 49 -19.83 -25.03 9.62
C ARG A 49 -18.97 -24.98 8.35
N VAL A 50 -18.96 -23.83 7.66
CA VAL A 50 -17.99 -23.55 6.61
C VAL A 50 -16.62 -23.72 7.25
N GLN A 51 -15.84 -24.71 6.82
CA GLN A 51 -14.51 -24.99 7.35
C GLN A 51 -13.48 -24.87 6.23
N ILE A 52 -12.39 -24.17 6.50
CA ILE A 52 -11.25 -24.08 5.59
C ILE A 52 -10.54 -25.44 5.58
N ALA A 53 -10.52 -26.08 4.42
CA ALA A 53 -9.79 -27.32 4.19
C ALA A 53 -8.28 -27.03 4.04
N TRP A 54 -7.58 -26.98 5.16
CA TRP A 54 -6.13 -26.74 5.19
C TRP A 54 -5.34 -27.94 4.67
N LYS A 55 -4.38 -27.67 3.77
CA LYS A 55 -3.37 -28.62 3.29
C LYS A 55 -1.98 -27.99 3.31
N PRO A 56 -0.88 -28.75 3.37
CA PRO A 56 0.46 -28.16 3.21
C PRO A 56 0.55 -27.36 1.90
N CYS A 57 1.16 -26.17 1.95
CA CYS A 57 1.43 -25.38 0.76
C CYS A 57 2.51 -26.07 -0.11
N GLN A 58 2.44 -25.89 -1.42
CA GLN A 58 3.40 -26.51 -2.35
C GLN A 58 4.73 -25.74 -2.36
N GLU A 59 4.65 -24.42 -2.27
CA GLU A 59 5.77 -23.49 -2.29
C GLU A 59 6.68 -23.70 -1.08
N ASP A 60 6.06 -23.90 0.08
CA ASP A 60 6.73 -24.23 1.33
C ASP A 60 5.82 -25.11 2.22
N PRO A 61 6.15 -26.40 2.40
CA PRO A 61 5.33 -27.33 3.18
C PRO A 61 5.32 -27.04 4.68
N SER A 62 6.13 -26.09 5.17
CA SER A 62 6.04 -25.61 6.56
C SER A 62 4.82 -24.71 6.80
N PHE A 63 4.12 -24.29 5.74
CA PHE A 63 2.88 -23.53 5.77
C PHE A 63 1.69 -24.40 5.39
N MET A 64 0.50 -24.00 5.84
CA MET A 64 -0.78 -24.57 5.42
C MET A 64 -1.51 -23.58 4.51
N CYS A 65 -2.09 -24.06 3.43
CA CYS A 65 -2.86 -23.28 2.45
C CYS A 65 -4.31 -23.78 2.41
N GLY A 66 -5.24 -22.86 2.14
CA GLY A 66 -6.67 -23.17 2.04
C GLY A 66 -7.45 -22.03 1.39
N TYR A 67 -8.74 -22.26 1.14
CA TYR A 67 -9.63 -21.29 0.52
C TYR A 67 -10.87 -21.03 1.39
N LEU A 68 -11.37 -19.80 1.30
CA LEU A 68 -12.65 -19.39 1.88
C LEU A 68 -13.50 -18.66 0.83
N ASP A 69 -14.73 -19.12 0.63
CA ASP A 69 -15.70 -18.41 -0.20
C ASP A 69 -16.43 -17.36 0.66
N VAL A 70 -16.45 -16.13 0.19
CA VAL A 70 -17.07 -14.97 0.84
C VAL A 70 -18.05 -14.28 -0.13
N PRO A 71 -19.11 -13.62 0.35
CA PRO A 71 -20.01 -12.85 -0.52
C PRO A 71 -19.25 -11.78 -1.31
N THR A 72 -19.51 -11.65 -2.62
CA THR A 72 -18.92 -10.56 -3.42
C THR A 72 -19.38 -9.19 -2.89
N ASP A 73 -20.62 -9.08 -2.43
CA ASP A 73 -21.12 -7.91 -1.72
C ASP A 73 -21.80 -8.37 -0.43
N TYR A 74 -21.31 -7.89 0.71
CA TYR A 74 -21.90 -8.19 2.02
C TYR A 74 -23.29 -7.57 2.19
N ASN A 75 -23.64 -6.56 1.39
CA ASN A 75 -24.96 -5.92 1.37
C ASN A 75 -25.89 -6.49 0.30
N ASN A 76 -25.37 -7.27 -0.65
CA ASN A 76 -26.14 -7.87 -1.74
C ASN A 76 -25.75 -9.34 -1.96
N PRO A 77 -26.46 -10.29 -1.33
CA PRO A 77 -26.21 -11.72 -1.47
C PRO A 77 -26.35 -12.26 -2.90
N LEU A 78 -26.97 -11.51 -3.81
CA LEU A 78 -27.14 -11.89 -5.22
C LEU A 78 -25.94 -11.52 -6.09
N ALA A 79 -24.97 -10.76 -5.58
CA ALA A 79 -23.75 -10.35 -6.30
C ALA A 79 -22.75 -11.51 -6.51
N GLY A 80 -23.08 -12.72 -6.06
CA GLY A 80 -22.24 -13.92 -6.17
C GLY A 80 -21.20 -14.03 -5.06
N MET A 81 -20.19 -14.86 -5.29
CA MET A 81 -19.16 -15.19 -4.31
C MET A 81 -17.77 -14.85 -4.86
N SER A 82 -16.92 -14.32 -3.98
CA SER A 82 -15.48 -14.23 -4.17
C SER A 82 -14.79 -15.34 -3.40
N ARG A 83 -13.63 -15.80 -3.87
CA ARG A 83 -12.85 -16.85 -3.20
C ARG A 83 -11.53 -16.28 -2.74
N LEU A 84 -11.28 -16.35 -1.43
CA LEU A 84 -10.04 -15.89 -0.81
C LEU A 84 -9.09 -17.04 -0.64
N ALA A 85 -7.82 -16.84 -1.01
CA ALA A 85 -6.74 -17.78 -0.74
C ALA A 85 -6.03 -17.41 0.57
N LEU A 86 -5.85 -18.38 1.46
CA LEU A 86 -5.27 -18.18 2.78
C LEU A 86 -4.00 -19.01 2.96
N THR A 87 -3.07 -18.48 3.75
CA THR A 87 -1.91 -19.18 4.29
C THR A 87 -1.93 -19.12 5.81
N LYS A 88 -1.44 -20.18 6.42
CA LYS A 88 -1.19 -20.29 7.85
C LYS A 88 0.23 -20.77 8.07
N TYR A 89 1.04 -19.94 8.72
CA TYR A 89 2.30 -20.37 9.32
C TYR A 89 2.02 -20.87 10.74
N PRO A 90 2.10 -22.18 11.01
CA PRO A 90 1.75 -22.73 12.31
C PRO A 90 2.74 -22.28 13.38
N ARG A 91 2.23 -22.02 14.59
CA ARG A 91 3.07 -21.89 15.80
C ARG A 91 3.68 -23.24 16.19
N HIS A 92 4.85 -23.20 16.83
CA HIS A 92 5.52 -24.38 17.39
C HIS A 92 4.77 -25.06 18.57
N MET A 93 3.59 -24.58 18.98
CA MET A 93 2.73 -25.11 20.08
C MET A 93 1.23 -24.89 19.72
N PRO A 94 0.17 -25.36 20.43
CA PRO A 94 -1.24 -25.31 19.94
C PRO A 94 -2.18 -24.30 20.67
N ARG A 95 -2.73 -23.30 19.96
CA ARG A 95 -3.85 -22.38 20.31
C ARG A 95 -3.94 -21.24 19.28
N LEU A 96 -5.07 -21.17 18.56
CA LEU A 96 -5.33 -20.23 17.47
C LEU A 96 -5.52 -18.79 17.97
N ARG A 97 -4.80 -17.85 17.36
CA ARG A 97 -5.09 -16.40 17.30
C ARG A 97 -4.35 -15.87 16.07
N ALA A 98 -5.09 -15.35 15.10
CA ALA A 98 -4.57 -14.90 13.79
C ALA A 98 -3.70 -13.64 13.94
N SER A 99 -2.65 -13.53 13.12
CA SER A 99 -1.84 -12.33 12.91
C SER A 99 -1.58 -12.20 11.41
N TRP A 100 -1.93 -11.05 10.86
CA TRP A 100 -1.95 -10.79 9.41
C TRP A 100 -0.62 -10.22 8.94
N ASN A 101 -0.25 -10.44 7.68
CA ASN A 101 1.08 -10.12 7.17
C ASN A 101 1.00 -9.28 5.90
N HIS A 102 1.83 -8.24 5.85
CA HIS A 102 2.00 -7.35 4.72
C HIS A 102 3.46 -7.36 4.24
N HIS A 103 3.78 -7.98 3.09
CA HIS A 103 5.10 -7.86 2.46
C HIS A 103 5.03 -7.41 1.00
N HIS A 104 6.07 -6.64 0.67
CA HIS A 104 6.50 -5.95 -0.54
C HIS A 104 6.59 -6.81 -1.82
N LYS A 105 5.71 -6.54 -2.79
CA LYS A 105 5.97 -5.99 -4.14
C LYS A 105 4.65 -5.40 -4.60
N ARG A 106 4.28 -4.27 -3.98
CA ARG A 106 3.11 -3.45 -4.32
C ARG A 106 1.76 -4.16 -4.25
N VAL A 107 1.72 -5.43 -3.84
CA VAL A 107 0.49 -6.20 -3.66
C VAL A 107 0.62 -7.14 -2.47
N PRO A 108 -0.26 -7.02 -1.46
CA PRO A 108 -0.27 -7.87 -0.27
C PRO A 108 -0.74 -9.30 -0.55
N GLY A 109 -0.47 -10.24 0.36
CA GLY A 109 -1.19 -11.50 0.30
C GLY A 109 -0.62 -12.71 1.03
N ARG A 110 -1.11 -13.87 0.61
CA ARG A 110 -0.69 -15.21 0.97
C ARG A 110 0.81 -15.40 0.72
N ASP A 111 1.28 -15.04 -0.47
CA ASP A 111 2.65 -15.30 -0.92
C ASP A 111 3.71 -14.52 -0.14
N ALA A 112 3.36 -13.32 0.33
CA ALA A 112 4.19 -12.51 1.23
C ALA A 112 4.58 -13.25 2.52
N SER A 113 3.74 -14.19 2.98
CA SER A 113 3.97 -14.92 4.22
C SER A 113 5.05 -15.96 4.13
N PHE A 114 5.31 -16.54 2.96
CA PHE A 114 6.42 -17.47 2.79
C PHE A 114 7.78 -16.79 3.03
N ALA A 115 7.91 -15.50 2.69
CA ALA A 115 9.16 -14.76 2.85
C ALA A 115 9.40 -14.24 4.29
N SER A 116 8.32 -14.02 5.06
CA SER A 116 8.38 -13.21 6.28
C SER A 116 7.67 -13.82 7.49
N GLY A 117 6.93 -14.92 7.34
CA GLY A 117 6.15 -15.56 8.40
C GLY A 117 6.97 -15.87 9.65
N ALA A 118 8.18 -16.43 9.47
CA ALA A 118 9.11 -16.69 10.58
C ALA A 118 9.58 -15.40 11.28
N ARG A 119 9.90 -14.35 10.52
CA ARG A 119 10.30 -13.05 11.07
C ARG A 119 9.17 -12.42 11.88
N ILE A 120 7.94 -12.47 11.38
CA ILE A 120 6.76 -11.92 12.07
C ILE A 120 6.43 -12.74 13.31
N GLN A 121 6.51 -14.06 13.22
CA GLN A 121 6.33 -14.93 14.37
C GLN A 121 7.35 -14.58 15.47
N ASP A 122 8.62 -14.37 15.12
CA ASP A 122 9.67 -13.93 16.05
C ASP A 122 9.40 -12.53 16.65
N MET A 123 9.05 -11.56 15.81
CA MET A 123 8.71 -10.19 16.25
C MET A 123 7.50 -10.17 17.20
N THR A 124 6.52 -11.06 17.00
CA THR A 124 5.29 -11.14 17.80
C THR A 124 5.37 -12.14 18.97
N GLY A 125 6.53 -12.77 19.17
CA GLY A 125 6.84 -13.58 20.35
C GLY A 125 6.41 -15.05 20.25
N ASN A 126 6.36 -15.62 19.06
CA ASN A 126 6.27 -17.05 18.77
C ASN A 126 5.06 -17.79 19.38
N ARG A 127 3.97 -17.07 19.67
CA ARG A 127 2.77 -17.61 20.34
C ARG A 127 1.52 -17.69 19.47
N HIS A 128 1.59 -17.24 18.23
CA HIS A 128 0.45 -17.07 17.34
C HIS A 128 0.66 -17.87 16.05
N ASP A 129 -0.44 -18.41 15.51
CA ASP A 129 -0.46 -18.80 14.10
C ASP A 129 -0.43 -17.48 13.30
N ILE A 130 0.43 -17.39 12.29
CA ILE A 130 0.40 -16.25 11.37
C ILE A 130 -0.55 -16.63 10.24
N ILE A 131 -1.65 -15.90 10.09
CA ILE A 131 -2.66 -16.12 9.06
C ILE A 131 -2.57 -14.97 8.09
N SER A 132 -2.31 -15.25 6.82
CA SER A 132 -2.39 -14.25 5.76
C SER A 132 -3.36 -14.71 4.69
N PHE A 133 -3.81 -13.78 3.87
CA PHE A 133 -4.69 -14.05 2.75
C PHE A 133 -4.43 -13.08 1.62
N ASP A 134 -4.61 -13.55 0.39
CA ASP A 134 -4.66 -12.69 -0.77
C ASP A 134 -5.99 -11.92 -0.76
N GLN A 135 -5.96 -10.58 -0.79
CA GLN A 135 -7.19 -9.79 -0.94
C GLN A 135 -7.83 -10.07 -2.30
N ARG A 136 -9.09 -9.69 -2.48
CA ARG A 136 -9.80 -9.89 -3.75
C ARG A 136 -9.04 -9.25 -4.90
N GLY A 137 -8.84 -9.99 -6.00
CA GLY A 137 -8.03 -9.54 -7.13
C GLY A 137 -6.58 -9.98 -7.11
N LEU A 138 -6.06 -10.38 -5.95
CA LEU A 138 -4.65 -10.59 -5.70
C LEU A 138 -4.31 -12.09 -5.66
N GLY A 139 -3.07 -12.43 -6.01
CA GLY A 139 -2.55 -13.79 -5.87
C GLY A 139 -3.54 -14.85 -6.34
N HIS A 140 -3.81 -15.81 -5.46
CA HIS A 140 -4.66 -16.96 -5.69
C HIS A 140 -6.15 -16.69 -5.46
N SER A 141 -6.51 -15.49 -4.99
CA SER A 141 -7.91 -15.10 -4.80
C SER A 141 -8.62 -14.81 -6.12
N HIS A 142 -9.93 -15.03 -6.13
CA HIS A 142 -10.80 -14.84 -7.28
C HIS A 142 -11.95 -13.85 -6.97
N PRO A 143 -12.36 -13.02 -7.95
CA PRO A 143 -11.81 -12.90 -9.31
C PRO A 143 -10.39 -12.33 -9.31
N LYS A 144 -9.62 -12.64 -10.36
CA LYS A 144 -8.21 -12.19 -10.50
C LYS A 144 -8.13 -10.90 -11.30
N VAL A 145 -7.29 -9.97 -10.87
CA VAL A 145 -6.85 -8.88 -11.74
C VAL A 145 -5.77 -9.43 -12.67
N ASN A 146 -6.17 -9.72 -13.92
CA ASN A 146 -5.29 -10.21 -14.98
C ASN A 146 -5.59 -9.50 -16.29
N CYS A 147 -5.35 -8.19 -16.34
CA CYS A 147 -5.71 -7.33 -17.47
C CYS A 147 -5.02 -7.73 -18.78
N PHE A 148 -3.73 -8.06 -18.73
CA PHE A 148 -2.93 -8.38 -19.92
C PHE A 148 -2.91 -9.88 -20.26
N GLY A 149 -3.61 -10.72 -19.47
CA GLY A 149 -3.69 -12.17 -19.65
C GLY A 149 -2.40 -12.94 -19.30
N SER A 150 -1.23 -12.29 -19.27
CA SER A 150 0.06 -12.92 -18.93
C SER A 150 1.08 -11.90 -18.43
N ALA A 151 2.04 -12.37 -17.62
CA ALA A 151 3.16 -11.56 -17.15
C ALA A 151 4.00 -11.00 -18.30
N LEU A 152 4.27 -11.81 -19.33
CA LEU A 152 5.09 -11.38 -20.47
C LEU A 152 4.47 -10.20 -21.22
N LYS A 153 3.16 -10.26 -21.53
CA LYS A 153 2.46 -9.16 -22.20
C LYS A 153 2.51 -7.86 -21.39
N TYR A 154 2.35 -7.96 -20.07
CA TYR A 154 2.44 -6.78 -19.21
C TYR A 154 3.86 -6.21 -19.12
N GLU A 155 4.88 -7.06 -19.04
CA GLU A 155 6.27 -6.60 -19.06
C GLU A 155 6.64 -5.97 -20.41
N GLN A 156 6.14 -6.52 -21.53
CA GLN A 156 6.30 -5.91 -22.85
C GLN A 156 5.65 -4.52 -22.93
N PHE A 157 4.46 -4.35 -22.34
CA PHE A 157 3.76 -3.07 -22.30
C PHE A 157 4.56 -1.98 -21.56
N LYS A 158 5.25 -2.32 -20.47
CA LYS A 158 6.06 -1.36 -19.68
C LYS A 158 7.49 -1.16 -20.20
N THR A 159 7.99 -2.07 -21.02
CA THR A 159 9.40 -2.09 -21.44
C THR A 159 9.81 -0.77 -22.08
N ASN A 160 10.91 -0.18 -21.58
CA ASN A 160 11.45 1.09 -22.05
C ASN A 160 10.48 2.28 -21.99
N THR A 161 9.45 2.20 -21.13
CA THR A 161 8.55 3.32 -20.86
C THR A 161 8.85 3.95 -19.50
N VAL A 162 8.16 5.04 -19.19
CA VAL A 162 8.20 5.68 -17.88
C VAL A 162 7.70 4.76 -16.75
N PHE A 163 6.87 3.75 -17.03
CA PHE A 163 6.42 2.79 -16.00
C PHE A 163 7.55 1.86 -15.53
N GLU A 164 8.56 1.63 -16.37
CA GLU A 164 9.71 0.83 -16.00
C GLU A 164 10.87 1.68 -15.46
N THR A 165 11.16 2.78 -16.15
CA THR A 165 12.37 3.57 -15.89
C THR A 165 12.11 4.81 -15.04
N THR A 166 10.85 5.13 -14.72
CA THR A 166 10.43 6.39 -14.10
C THR A 166 10.85 7.63 -14.91
N PHE A 167 10.64 8.84 -14.38
CA PHE A 167 11.03 10.06 -15.08
C PHE A 167 12.54 10.25 -15.09
N SER A 168 13.07 10.49 -16.29
CA SER A 168 14.41 11.03 -16.47
C SER A 168 14.34 12.53 -16.21
N VAL A 169 14.65 12.93 -14.97
CA VAL A 169 14.62 14.33 -14.53
C VAL A 169 15.77 15.09 -15.19
N PRO A 170 15.50 16.19 -15.92
CA PRO A 170 16.54 17.03 -16.51
C PRO A 170 17.40 17.71 -15.45
N ASN A 171 18.67 18.02 -15.75
CA ASN A 171 19.58 18.71 -14.81
C ASN A 171 19.08 20.12 -14.42
N ALA A 172 18.26 20.75 -15.28
CA ALA A 172 17.61 22.03 -15.01
C ALA A 172 16.07 21.89 -15.05
N PRO A 173 15.46 21.14 -14.11
CA PRO A 173 14.05 20.75 -14.22
C PRO A 173 13.09 21.95 -14.07
N PHE A 174 13.54 23.02 -13.43
CA PHE A 174 12.78 24.26 -13.21
C PHE A 174 12.87 25.26 -14.38
N SER A 175 13.69 24.97 -15.40
CA SER A 175 13.71 25.77 -16.63
C SER A 175 12.49 25.45 -17.49
N GLU A 176 12.13 26.34 -18.41
CA GLU A 176 11.05 26.09 -19.37
C GLU A 176 11.29 24.82 -20.18
N ALA A 177 12.52 24.62 -20.67
CA ALA A 177 12.91 23.43 -21.40
C ALA A 177 12.87 22.16 -20.53
N GLY A 178 13.36 22.23 -19.29
CA GLY A 178 13.32 21.10 -18.35
C GLY A 178 11.89 20.71 -17.99
N ARG A 179 11.02 21.69 -17.73
CA ARG A 179 9.60 21.48 -17.52
C ARG A 179 8.95 20.82 -18.73
N ALA A 180 9.24 21.29 -19.95
CA ALA A 180 8.68 20.72 -21.17
C ALA A 180 9.03 19.22 -21.33
N VAL A 181 10.25 18.81 -20.98
CA VAL A 181 10.68 17.40 -20.98
C VAL A 181 9.88 16.55 -19.98
N LEU A 182 9.60 17.08 -18.78
CA LEU A 182 8.77 16.38 -17.80
C LEU A 182 7.30 16.31 -18.24
N VAL A 183 6.76 17.38 -18.84
CA VAL A 183 5.39 17.40 -19.38
C VAL A 183 5.21 16.36 -20.47
N GLU A 184 6.20 16.17 -21.34
CA GLU A 184 6.13 15.14 -22.38
C GLU A 184 6.13 13.73 -21.79
N GLN A 185 6.99 13.46 -20.80
CA GLN A 185 6.99 12.19 -20.08
C GLN A 185 5.66 11.95 -19.33
N GLN A 186 5.04 13.01 -18.77
CA GLN A 186 3.74 12.91 -18.12
C GLN A 186 2.61 12.60 -19.10
N LYS A 187 2.62 13.17 -20.31
CA LYS A 187 1.64 12.81 -21.35
C LYS A 187 1.75 11.33 -21.72
N GLN A 188 2.97 10.81 -21.83
CA GLN A 188 3.20 9.38 -22.06
C GLN A 188 2.68 8.53 -20.91
N ALA A 189 2.91 8.95 -19.66
CA ALA A 189 2.37 8.28 -18.47
C ALA A 189 0.83 8.22 -18.51
N LEU A 190 0.16 9.34 -18.76
CA LEU A 190 -1.31 9.40 -18.85
C LEU A 190 -1.87 8.50 -19.95
N ALA A 191 -1.24 8.48 -21.13
CA ALA A 191 -1.66 7.60 -22.22
C ALA A 191 -1.50 6.11 -21.87
N LEU A 192 -0.44 5.75 -21.12
CA LEU A 192 -0.25 4.40 -20.61
C LEU A 192 -1.29 4.05 -19.53
N GLU A 193 -1.61 4.97 -18.62
CA GLU A 193 -2.63 4.79 -17.59
C GLU A 193 -4.02 4.58 -18.20
N GLU A 194 -4.39 5.38 -19.21
CA GLU A 194 -5.64 5.21 -19.97
C GLU A 194 -5.70 3.87 -20.70
N THR A 195 -4.62 3.51 -21.40
CA THR A 195 -4.52 2.21 -22.10
C THR A 195 -4.68 1.05 -21.11
N GLN A 196 -4.01 1.14 -19.96
CA GLN A 196 -4.09 0.12 -18.92
C GLN A 196 -5.51 0.00 -18.35
N GLY A 197 -6.18 1.12 -18.09
CA GLY A 197 -7.58 1.15 -17.66
C GLY A 197 -8.52 0.46 -18.66
N ALA A 198 -8.39 0.79 -19.95
CA ALA A 198 -9.19 0.19 -21.02
C ALA A 198 -8.96 -1.33 -21.15
N VAL A 199 -7.69 -1.77 -21.13
CA VAL A 199 -7.33 -3.21 -21.17
C VAL A 199 -7.89 -3.95 -19.96
N CYS A 200 -7.81 -3.36 -18.76
CA CYS A 200 -8.41 -3.95 -17.56
C CYS A 200 -9.94 -4.02 -17.64
N ALA A 201 -10.59 -3.01 -18.21
CA ALA A 201 -12.04 -2.99 -18.38
C ALA A 201 -12.52 -4.13 -19.29
N GLU A 202 -11.82 -4.37 -20.40
CA GLU A 202 -12.12 -5.45 -21.34
C GLU A 202 -11.86 -6.83 -20.74
N ALA A 203 -10.71 -7.01 -20.08
CA ALA A 203 -10.26 -8.33 -19.64
C ALA A 203 -10.88 -8.79 -18.31
N VAL A 204 -11.18 -7.87 -17.39
CA VAL A 204 -11.65 -8.19 -16.01
C VAL A 204 -13.08 -7.71 -15.79
N GLY A 205 -13.46 -6.57 -16.37
CA GLY A 205 -14.76 -5.94 -16.18
C GLY A 205 -14.79 -4.96 -15.00
N ALA A 206 -15.48 -3.84 -15.20
CA ALA A 206 -15.64 -2.78 -14.21
C ALA A 206 -16.27 -3.27 -12.89
N GLU A 207 -17.27 -4.16 -12.98
CA GLU A 207 -17.97 -4.69 -11.81
C GLU A 207 -17.03 -5.49 -10.90
N ALA A 208 -16.29 -6.47 -11.44
CA ALA A 208 -15.36 -7.28 -10.66
C ALA A 208 -14.27 -6.41 -10.00
N LEU A 209 -13.76 -5.40 -10.72
CA LEU A 209 -12.77 -4.46 -10.19
C LEU A 209 -13.34 -3.53 -9.11
N GLY A 210 -14.63 -3.19 -9.19
CA GLY A 210 -15.29 -2.32 -8.21
C GLY A 210 -15.38 -2.92 -6.80
N TYR A 211 -15.44 -4.26 -6.68
CA TYR A 211 -15.50 -4.93 -5.38
C TYR A 211 -14.15 -5.09 -4.67
N MET A 212 -13.08 -4.51 -5.22
CA MET A 212 -11.73 -4.54 -4.64
C MET A 212 -11.48 -3.22 -3.90
N SER A 213 -11.48 -3.26 -2.57
CA SER A 213 -11.19 -2.09 -1.72
C SER A 213 -10.71 -2.53 -0.33
N THR A 214 -10.14 -1.60 0.44
CA THR A 214 -9.83 -1.83 1.86
C THR A 214 -11.10 -2.06 2.67
N THR A 215 -12.19 -1.36 2.35
CA THR A 215 -13.49 -1.55 3.00
C THR A 215 -13.95 -3.01 2.90
N THR A 216 -13.95 -3.55 1.68
CA THR A 216 -14.32 -4.95 1.43
C THR A 216 -13.36 -5.92 2.13
N THR A 217 -12.06 -5.60 2.11
CA THR A 217 -11.02 -6.41 2.77
C THR A 217 -11.24 -6.52 4.28
N VAL A 218 -11.72 -5.48 4.95
CA VAL A 218 -12.01 -5.54 6.39
C VAL A 218 -13.22 -6.44 6.71
N TYR A 219 -14.25 -6.44 5.87
CA TYR A 219 -15.35 -7.40 6.01
C TYR A 219 -14.89 -8.84 5.74
N ASP A 220 -14.01 -9.03 4.77
CA ASP A 220 -13.37 -10.33 4.52
C ASP A 220 -12.58 -10.82 5.75
N MET A 221 -11.87 -9.92 6.44
CA MET A 221 -11.16 -10.27 7.67
C MET A 221 -12.11 -10.67 8.81
N GLU A 222 -13.26 -10.04 8.93
CA GLU A 222 -14.30 -10.43 9.89
C GLU A 222 -14.82 -11.83 9.61
N GLU A 223 -15.14 -12.12 8.35
CA GLU A 223 -15.64 -13.42 7.93
C GLU A 223 -14.60 -14.53 8.10
N ILE A 224 -13.35 -14.27 7.73
CA ILE A 224 -12.23 -15.20 8.00
C ILE A 224 -12.11 -15.44 9.51
N SER A 225 -12.16 -14.39 10.34
CA SER A 225 -12.09 -14.53 11.80
C SER A 225 -13.22 -15.40 12.34
N ARG A 226 -14.46 -15.13 11.89
CA ARG A 226 -15.65 -15.89 12.26
C ARG A 226 -15.49 -17.38 11.95
N VAL A 227 -14.98 -17.72 10.77
CA VAL A 227 -14.75 -19.11 10.34
C VAL A 227 -13.60 -19.78 11.10
N LEU A 228 -12.51 -19.08 11.36
CA LEU A 228 -11.32 -19.66 11.98
C LEU A 228 -11.44 -19.84 13.49
N VAL A 229 -11.98 -18.85 14.18
CA VAL A 229 -11.90 -18.76 15.64
C VAL A 229 -13.24 -18.52 16.32
N GLY A 230 -14.30 -18.28 15.54
CA GLY A 230 -15.66 -18.08 16.04
C GLY A 230 -16.06 -16.62 16.16
N GLU A 231 -17.36 -16.39 16.35
CA GLU A 231 -17.98 -15.07 16.28
C GLU A 231 -17.52 -14.11 17.39
N ASP A 232 -17.27 -14.60 18.59
CA ASP A 232 -16.92 -13.75 19.74
C ASP A 232 -15.44 -13.38 19.83
N GLN A 233 -14.61 -13.85 18.89
CA GLN A 233 -13.17 -13.64 18.96
C GLN A 233 -12.74 -12.33 18.32
N LEU A 234 -11.88 -11.61 19.04
CA LEU A 234 -11.23 -10.40 18.56
C LEU A 234 -10.11 -10.74 17.56
N ILE A 235 -9.97 -9.89 16.55
CA ILE A 235 -8.95 -9.94 15.53
C ILE A 235 -7.69 -9.27 16.09
N ASN A 236 -6.63 -10.05 16.30
CA ASN A 236 -5.29 -9.49 16.46
C ASN A 236 -4.71 -9.26 15.06
N PHE A 237 -4.05 -8.13 14.88
CA PHE A 237 -3.61 -7.69 13.57
C PHE A 237 -2.20 -7.13 13.61
N TRP A 238 -1.42 -7.52 12.61
CA TRP A 238 -0.22 -6.81 12.24
C TRP A 238 -0.36 -6.35 10.78
N GLY A 239 0.10 -5.13 10.50
CA GLY A 239 0.15 -4.61 9.14
C GLY A 239 1.35 -3.70 8.98
N GLY A 240 2.19 -3.99 7.98
CA GLY A 240 3.25 -3.09 7.54
C GLY A 240 2.79 -2.23 6.35
N SER A 241 3.30 -1.01 6.17
CA SER A 241 3.06 -0.22 4.94
C SER A 241 1.57 -0.01 4.61
N TYR A 242 1.07 -0.34 3.42
CA TYR A 242 -0.38 -0.28 3.12
C TYR A 242 -1.24 -1.11 4.11
N GLY A 243 -0.68 -2.14 4.75
CA GLY A 243 -1.33 -2.87 5.84
C GLY A 243 -1.70 -1.99 7.04
N THR A 244 -1.06 -0.83 7.22
CA THR A 244 -1.45 0.14 8.25
C THR A 244 -2.78 0.82 7.93
N ILE A 245 -3.10 1.00 6.64
CA ILE A 245 -4.40 1.47 6.18
C ILE A 245 -5.46 0.42 6.54
N VAL A 246 -5.21 -0.85 6.21
CA VAL A 246 -6.10 -1.98 6.60
C VAL A 246 -6.31 -2.03 8.12
N GLY A 247 -5.25 -1.89 8.90
CA GLY A 247 -5.33 -1.87 10.37
C GLY A 247 -6.14 -0.70 10.92
N ALA A 248 -5.98 0.50 10.34
CA ALA A 248 -6.78 1.66 10.69
C ALA A 248 -8.26 1.49 10.31
N TYR A 249 -8.56 0.88 9.15
CA TYR A 249 -9.93 0.57 8.76
C TYR A 249 -10.55 -0.46 9.70
N LEU A 250 -9.84 -1.56 10.01
CA LEU A 250 -10.29 -2.56 10.98
C LEU A 250 -10.64 -1.93 12.33
N ALA A 251 -9.74 -1.08 12.86
CA ALA A 251 -9.95 -0.40 14.13
C ALA A 251 -11.19 0.51 14.13
N ASN A 252 -11.54 1.12 12.99
CA ASN A 252 -12.57 2.15 12.93
C ASN A 252 -13.92 1.68 12.36
N MET A 253 -13.91 0.68 11.48
CA MET A 253 -15.11 0.03 10.95
C MET A 253 -15.64 -1.03 11.93
N LEU A 254 -14.76 -1.84 12.52
CA LEU A 254 -15.11 -2.96 13.39
C LEU A 254 -14.45 -2.84 14.77
N PRO A 255 -14.64 -1.73 15.52
CA PRO A 255 -13.99 -1.53 16.82
C PRO A 255 -14.33 -2.63 17.85
N HIS A 256 -15.49 -3.27 17.70
CA HIS A 256 -15.94 -4.38 18.55
C HIS A 256 -15.25 -5.71 18.23
N LYS A 257 -14.62 -5.85 17.06
CA LYS A 257 -13.77 -6.99 16.68
C LYS A 257 -12.27 -6.68 16.82
N ALA A 258 -11.89 -5.43 17.05
CA ALA A 258 -10.50 -5.03 17.16
C ALA A 258 -9.87 -5.55 18.47
N GLY A 259 -8.92 -6.48 18.34
CA GLY A 259 -8.09 -6.97 19.44
C GLY A 259 -6.82 -6.15 19.58
N LYS A 260 -5.67 -6.81 19.41
CA LYS A 260 -4.35 -6.17 19.43
C LYS A 260 -3.98 -5.79 18.01
N ILE A 261 -3.99 -4.50 17.71
CA ILE A 261 -3.67 -3.95 16.38
C ILE A 261 -2.26 -3.35 16.45
N PHE A 262 -1.34 -3.90 15.67
CA PHE A 262 0.02 -3.42 15.53
C PHE A 262 0.25 -2.96 14.09
N ILE A 263 0.64 -1.69 13.91
CA ILE A 263 0.92 -1.12 12.58
C ILE A 263 2.35 -0.57 12.52
N ASP A 264 3.06 -0.86 11.42
CA ASP A 264 4.52 -0.63 11.28
C ASP A 264 4.87 0.01 9.94
N GLY A 265 5.50 1.18 9.93
CA GLY A 265 5.70 1.96 8.71
C GLY A 265 4.35 2.51 8.22
N VAL A 266 3.88 3.57 8.88
CA VAL A 266 2.47 3.98 8.85
C VAL A 266 2.17 5.01 7.77
N ALA A 267 1.13 4.73 6.98
CA ALA A 267 0.46 5.70 6.12
C ALA A 267 -0.85 6.24 6.76
N PRO A 268 -1.19 7.53 6.57
CA PRO A 268 -2.39 8.13 7.16
C PRO A 268 -3.66 7.75 6.40
N ALA A 269 -4.48 6.91 7.03
CA ALA A 269 -5.73 6.40 6.45
C ALA A 269 -6.77 7.48 6.11
N ASP A 270 -6.79 8.58 6.86
CA ASP A 270 -7.68 9.70 6.57
C ASP A 270 -7.36 10.37 5.24
N MET A 271 -6.08 10.69 5.00
CA MET A 271 -5.64 11.26 3.73
C MET A 271 -5.81 10.25 2.60
N TRP A 272 -5.48 8.97 2.84
CA TRP A 272 -5.69 7.90 1.86
C TRP A 272 -7.15 7.80 1.38
N ALA A 273 -8.10 7.92 2.29
CA ALA A 273 -9.52 7.82 1.99
C ALA A 273 -10.14 9.12 1.45
N ASN A 274 -9.61 10.28 1.79
CA ASN A 274 -10.32 11.55 1.56
C ASN A 274 -9.65 12.48 0.55
N GLU A 275 -8.36 12.30 0.28
CA GLU A 275 -7.65 13.04 -0.76
C GLU A 275 -7.90 12.45 -2.15
N HIS A 276 -7.83 13.30 -3.17
CA HIS A 276 -7.70 12.82 -4.54
C HIS A 276 -6.36 12.09 -4.68
N TYR A 277 -6.31 11.08 -5.53
CA TYR A 277 -5.18 10.18 -5.62
C TYR A 277 -3.88 10.83 -6.15
N ASP A 278 -4.01 11.96 -6.85
CA ASP A 278 -2.96 12.84 -7.35
C ASP A 278 -2.66 14.01 -6.40
N SER A 279 -3.36 14.06 -5.26
CA SER A 279 -3.15 15.07 -4.23
C SER A 279 -1.69 15.10 -3.82
N GLN A 280 -1.11 16.29 -3.98
CA GLN A 280 0.26 16.56 -3.55
C GLN A 280 0.41 16.47 -2.04
N ALA A 281 -0.66 16.63 -1.26
CA ALA A 281 -0.56 16.62 0.20
C ALA A 281 -0.03 15.27 0.71
N LEU A 282 -0.61 14.16 0.23
CA LEU A 282 -0.17 12.83 0.61
C LEU A 282 1.23 12.55 0.08
N LEU A 283 1.50 12.81 -1.21
CA LEU A 283 2.80 12.55 -1.81
C LEU A 283 3.94 13.31 -1.11
N ARG A 284 3.76 14.61 -0.85
CA ARG A 284 4.74 15.44 -0.14
C ARG A 284 4.97 14.95 1.28
N LEU A 285 3.91 14.52 1.97
CA LEU A 285 4.04 13.92 3.30
C LEU A 285 4.91 12.67 3.25
N LEU A 286 4.63 11.73 2.34
CA LEU A 286 5.34 10.45 2.24
C LEU A 286 6.83 10.61 1.89
N LEU A 287 7.21 11.69 1.21
CA LEU A 287 8.59 11.96 0.80
C LEU A 287 9.45 12.64 1.86
N THR A 288 8.88 13.03 3.01
CA THR A 288 9.59 13.89 4.00
C THR A 288 10.87 13.28 4.57
N ASP A 289 11.01 11.95 4.60
CA ASP A 289 12.23 11.27 5.07
C ASP A 289 13.03 10.58 3.95
N SER A 290 12.63 10.70 2.67
CA SER A 290 13.36 10.00 1.58
C SER A 290 14.78 10.54 1.41
N GLU A 291 14.97 11.86 1.37
CA GLU A 291 16.31 12.47 1.35
C GLU A 291 17.07 12.21 2.66
N ASN A 292 16.40 12.27 3.82
CA ASN A 292 17.02 11.99 5.11
C ASN A 292 17.55 10.55 5.19
N THR A 293 16.80 9.59 4.66
CA THR A 293 17.21 8.18 4.56
C THR A 293 18.39 8.01 3.62
N TYR A 294 18.43 8.76 2.50
CA TYR A 294 19.59 8.78 1.61
C TYR A 294 20.84 9.34 2.30
N GLN A 295 20.72 10.45 3.04
CA GLN A 295 21.83 10.98 3.84
C GLN A 295 22.30 9.99 4.91
N PHE A 296 21.37 9.25 5.52
CA PHE A 296 21.70 8.18 6.46
C PHE A 296 22.51 7.07 5.79
N TYR A 297 22.08 6.60 4.61
CA TYR A 297 22.81 5.61 3.81
C TYR A 297 24.24 6.07 3.47
N LEU A 298 24.40 7.32 3.04
CA LEU A 298 25.72 7.88 2.69
C LEU A 298 26.62 8.01 3.92
N THR A 299 26.07 8.46 5.05
CA THR A 299 26.80 8.62 6.31
C THR A 299 27.27 7.26 6.84
N ASP A 300 26.38 6.27 6.87
CA ASP A 300 26.72 4.91 7.26
C ASP A 300 27.77 4.30 6.31
N CYS A 301 27.64 4.50 4.99
CA CYS A 301 28.62 4.05 4.00
C CYS A 301 30.01 4.67 4.21
N PHE A 302 30.06 6.00 4.42
CA PHE A 302 31.31 6.71 4.69
C PHE A 302 31.99 6.21 5.97
N ASN A 303 31.23 6.09 7.06
CA ASN A 303 31.74 5.61 8.35
C ASN A 303 32.24 4.16 8.27
N ALA A 304 31.61 3.33 7.44
CA ALA A 304 32.03 1.94 7.23
C ALA A 304 33.35 1.84 6.45
N GLY A 305 33.67 2.86 5.64
CA GLY A 305 34.91 2.94 4.86
C GLY A 305 34.99 1.93 3.70
N PRO A 306 36.07 2.00 2.89
CA PRO A 306 36.19 1.23 1.65
C PRO A 306 36.22 -0.29 1.84
N ALA A 307 36.52 -0.78 3.04
CA ALA A 307 36.50 -2.21 3.35
C ALA A 307 35.07 -2.78 3.39
N HIS A 308 34.07 -1.96 3.70
CA HIS A 308 32.69 -2.39 3.95
C HIS A 308 31.67 -1.72 3.02
N CYS A 309 31.97 -0.52 2.51
CA CYS A 309 31.17 0.16 1.50
C CYS A 309 31.99 0.47 0.24
N ALA A 310 31.61 -0.12 -0.89
CA ALA A 310 32.33 0.04 -2.15
C ALA A 310 32.25 1.44 -2.78
N LEU A 311 31.35 2.30 -2.29
CA LEU A 311 31.26 3.69 -2.72
C LEU A 311 32.18 4.63 -1.94
N ALA A 312 32.66 4.18 -0.77
CA ALA A 312 33.57 4.93 0.06
C ALA A 312 35.01 4.78 -0.46
N SER A 313 35.78 5.84 -0.37
CA SER A 313 37.19 5.89 -0.72
C SER A 313 38.02 6.40 0.46
N VAL A 314 39.30 6.00 0.54
CA VAL A 314 40.24 6.56 1.53
C VAL A 314 40.52 8.05 1.32
N GLN A 315 40.19 8.60 0.14
CA GLN A 315 40.29 10.04 -0.13
C GLN A 315 39.04 10.82 0.28
N ASP A 316 37.95 10.16 0.69
CA ASP A 316 36.75 10.86 1.11
C ASP A 316 37.00 11.59 2.42
N SER A 317 36.64 12.87 2.44
CA SER A 317 36.64 13.72 3.63
C SER A 317 35.32 13.67 4.38
N SER A 318 34.23 13.34 3.67
CA SER A 318 32.89 13.18 4.25
C SER A 318 31.96 12.37 3.32
N ALA A 319 30.78 12.02 3.84
CA ALA A 319 29.69 11.42 3.05
C ALA A 319 29.27 12.25 1.82
N LYS A 320 29.55 13.56 1.81
CA LYS A 320 29.26 14.45 0.66
C LYS A 320 30.11 14.12 -0.57
N ASP A 321 31.30 13.57 -0.39
CA ASP A 321 32.16 13.18 -1.52
C ASP A 321 31.55 11.99 -2.25
N ILE A 322 30.95 11.05 -1.51
CA ILE A 322 30.18 9.93 -2.05
C ILE A 322 28.93 10.45 -2.77
N GLU A 323 28.18 11.35 -2.12
CA GLU A 323 26.99 11.99 -2.68
C GLU A 323 27.29 12.65 -4.03
N ALA A 324 28.35 13.46 -4.10
CA ALA A 324 28.75 14.17 -5.31
C ALA A 324 29.11 13.22 -6.46
N ARG A 325 29.75 12.07 -6.18
CA ARG A 325 30.04 11.06 -7.21
C ARG A 325 28.76 10.41 -7.76
N ILE A 326 27.81 10.09 -6.89
CA ILE A 326 26.52 9.51 -7.29
C ILE A 326 25.72 10.52 -8.10
N ASP A 327 25.61 11.77 -7.64
CA ASP A 327 24.88 12.81 -8.36
C ASP A 327 25.52 13.09 -9.72
N ALA A 328 26.84 13.22 -9.79
CA ALA A 328 27.55 13.40 -11.06
C ALA A 328 27.32 12.22 -12.02
N PHE A 329 27.20 11.00 -11.50
CA PHE A 329 26.84 9.84 -12.33
C PHE A 329 25.40 9.93 -12.83
N VAL A 330 24.43 10.22 -11.96
CA VAL A 330 23.02 10.36 -12.35
C VAL A 330 22.81 11.50 -13.35
N ASP A 331 23.49 12.63 -13.19
CA ASP A 331 23.45 13.77 -14.10
C ASP A 331 24.08 13.45 -15.46
N ARG A 332 25.15 12.63 -15.51
CA ARG A 332 25.71 12.15 -16.78
C ARG A 332 24.71 11.27 -17.54
N LEU A 333 23.95 10.42 -16.84
CA LEU A 333 22.95 9.55 -17.46
C LEU A 333 21.81 10.32 -18.13
N GLN A 334 21.57 11.58 -17.75
CA GLN A 334 20.60 12.45 -18.42
C GLN A 334 21.02 12.76 -19.87
N ALA A 335 22.30 13.00 -20.10
CA ALA A 335 22.83 13.28 -21.43
C ALA A 335 23.22 12.00 -22.18
N GLN A 336 23.71 10.99 -21.46
CA GLN A 336 24.25 9.74 -22.02
C GLN A 336 23.80 8.54 -21.18
N PRO A 337 22.63 7.95 -21.47
CA PRO A 337 22.20 6.71 -20.85
C PRO A 337 23.27 5.61 -21.03
N LEU A 338 23.49 4.83 -19.98
CA LEU A 338 24.57 3.84 -19.97
C LEU A 338 24.09 2.55 -20.65
N ARG A 339 24.78 2.15 -21.72
CA ARG A 339 24.49 0.88 -22.43
C ARG A 339 24.75 -0.33 -21.53
N VAL A 340 23.90 -1.34 -21.62
CA VAL A 340 24.03 -2.61 -20.89
C VAL A 340 23.90 -3.77 -21.86
N THR A 341 24.99 -4.51 -22.05
CA THR A 341 25.07 -5.63 -23.01
C THR A 341 25.10 -7.00 -22.33
N ASN A 342 25.56 -7.04 -21.07
CA ASN A 342 25.82 -8.22 -20.25
C ASN A 342 24.68 -8.51 -19.25
N TYR A 343 23.43 -8.35 -19.68
CA TYR A 343 22.24 -8.72 -18.90
C TYR A 343 21.32 -9.58 -19.77
N THR A 344 20.54 -10.48 -19.17
CA THR A 344 19.62 -11.39 -19.90
C THR A 344 18.61 -10.63 -20.75
N ARG A 345 18.35 -9.37 -20.39
CA ARG A 345 17.63 -8.40 -21.19
C ARG A 345 18.56 -7.21 -21.46
N PRO A 346 19.34 -7.21 -22.56
CA PRO A 346 20.17 -6.07 -22.92
C PRO A 346 19.33 -4.79 -23.09
N GLY A 347 19.92 -3.63 -22.81
CA GLY A 347 19.20 -2.37 -22.81
C GLY A 347 20.09 -1.19 -22.44
N TYR A 348 19.50 -0.19 -21.78
CA TYR A 348 20.20 0.98 -21.28
C TYR A 348 19.68 1.39 -19.90
N LEU A 349 20.55 1.97 -19.08
CA LEU A 349 20.24 2.49 -17.77
C LEU A 349 20.10 4.01 -17.85
N THR A 350 18.97 4.54 -17.40
CA THR A 350 18.66 5.98 -17.38
C THR A 350 18.84 6.58 -15.98
N SER A 351 18.86 7.91 -15.88
CA SER A 351 18.86 8.62 -14.59
C SER A 351 17.64 8.25 -13.74
N GLY A 352 16.45 8.17 -14.35
CA GLY A 352 15.24 7.69 -13.70
C GLY A 352 15.39 6.26 -13.17
N GLY A 353 15.97 5.35 -13.96
CA GLY A 353 16.20 3.97 -13.53
C GLY A 353 17.10 3.87 -12.31
N VAL A 354 18.19 4.67 -12.27
CA VAL A 354 19.06 4.74 -11.08
C VAL A 354 18.30 5.28 -9.88
N ARG A 355 17.57 6.39 -10.01
CA ARG A 355 16.77 6.97 -8.92
C ARG A 355 15.73 5.99 -8.37
N SER A 356 15.04 5.26 -9.24
CA SER A 356 14.11 4.19 -8.87
C SER A 356 14.80 3.04 -8.12
N SER A 357 15.94 2.55 -8.63
CA SER A 357 16.69 1.49 -7.96
C SER A 357 17.23 1.93 -6.59
N LEU A 358 17.67 3.19 -6.47
CA LEU A 358 18.17 3.79 -5.24
C LEU A 358 17.04 3.90 -4.22
N PHE A 359 15.89 4.41 -4.63
CA PHE A 359 14.72 4.52 -3.77
C PHE A 359 14.26 3.15 -3.22
N ASN A 360 14.30 2.11 -4.04
CA ASN A 360 14.04 0.73 -3.60
C ASN A 360 15.12 0.23 -2.62
N ALA A 361 16.40 0.50 -2.86
CA ALA A 361 17.48 0.07 -1.98
C ALA A 361 17.40 0.73 -0.59
N LEU A 362 16.99 2.01 -0.51
CA LEU A 362 16.82 2.72 0.76
C LEU A 362 15.78 2.09 1.69
N GLN A 363 14.81 1.34 1.15
CA GLN A 363 13.80 0.65 1.94
C GLN A 363 14.35 -0.56 2.70
N VAL A 364 15.46 -1.15 2.24
CA VAL A 364 15.97 -2.43 2.74
C VAL A 364 17.45 -2.32 3.16
N PRO A 365 17.73 -1.83 4.37
CA PRO A 365 19.11 -1.63 4.85
C PRO A 365 20.03 -2.83 4.75
N GLU A 366 19.48 -4.03 4.93
CA GLU A 366 20.21 -5.31 4.79
C GLU A 366 20.89 -5.47 3.41
N THR A 367 20.41 -4.76 2.38
CA THR A 367 20.95 -4.84 1.01
C THR A 367 21.91 -3.70 0.65
N TRP A 368 22.12 -2.73 1.54
CA TRP A 368 22.88 -1.50 1.25
C TRP A 368 24.32 -1.77 0.78
N ALA A 369 25.05 -2.68 1.42
CA ALA A 369 26.40 -3.03 0.99
C ALA A 369 26.43 -3.69 -0.41
N ALA A 370 25.39 -4.44 -0.77
CA ALA A 370 25.27 -5.03 -2.11
C ALA A 370 24.95 -3.94 -3.15
N TYR A 371 24.01 -3.06 -2.84
CA TYR A 371 23.64 -1.94 -3.70
C TYR A 371 24.81 -0.97 -3.92
N ALA A 372 25.58 -0.66 -2.87
CA ALA A 372 26.80 0.15 -2.97
C ALA A 372 27.80 -0.44 -3.98
N ARG A 373 28.01 -1.76 -3.97
CA ARG A 373 28.86 -2.44 -4.97
C ARG A 373 28.32 -2.32 -6.39
N MET A 374 27.00 -2.39 -6.56
CA MET A 374 26.36 -2.28 -7.88
C MET A 374 26.49 -0.86 -8.44
N LEU A 375 26.29 0.17 -7.59
CA LEU A 375 26.54 1.56 -7.97
C LEU A 375 28.01 1.82 -8.28
N ALA A 376 28.95 1.38 -7.43
CA ALA A 376 30.38 1.58 -7.66
C ALA A 376 30.83 0.99 -9.01
N ARG A 377 30.43 -0.25 -9.33
CA ARG A 377 30.70 -0.88 -10.64
C ARG A 377 30.14 -0.07 -11.83
N ALA A 378 28.94 0.48 -11.67
CA ALA A 378 28.34 1.30 -12.73
C ALA A 378 29.04 2.65 -12.90
N ILE A 379 29.52 3.24 -11.79
CA ILE A 379 30.23 4.53 -11.78
C ILE A 379 31.65 4.39 -12.32
N ASP A 380 32.39 3.39 -11.85
CA ASP A 380 33.83 3.26 -12.07
C ASP A 380 34.16 2.40 -13.31
N ASP A 381 33.42 1.31 -13.53
CA ASP A 381 33.70 0.33 -14.59
C ASP A 381 32.71 0.41 -15.77
N ALA A 382 31.72 1.31 -15.70
CA ALA A 382 30.60 1.39 -16.63
C ALA A 382 29.80 0.07 -16.75
N ASP A 383 29.83 -0.77 -15.70
CA ASP A 383 29.12 -2.05 -15.65
C ASP A 383 27.79 -1.92 -14.89
N ALA A 384 26.74 -1.61 -15.64
CA ALA A 384 25.39 -1.36 -15.13
C ALA A 384 24.44 -2.57 -15.18
N ALA A 385 24.88 -3.76 -15.60
CA ALA A 385 24.00 -4.92 -15.67
C ALA A 385 23.31 -5.27 -14.33
N PRO A 386 24.00 -5.24 -13.17
CA PRO A 386 23.34 -5.49 -11.90
C PRO A 386 22.26 -4.43 -11.57
N LEU A 387 22.52 -3.14 -11.82
CA LEU A 387 21.54 -2.08 -11.58
C LEU A 387 20.34 -2.19 -12.53
N LEU A 388 20.58 -2.47 -13.81
CA LEU A 388 19.50 -2.67 -14.77
C LEU A 388 18.61 -3.85 -14.37
N ALA A 389 19.17 -4.91 -13.76
CA ALA A 389 18.38 -6.03 -13.26
C ALA A 389 17.41 -5.66 -12.12
N MET A 390 17.70 -4.59 -11.36
CA MET A 390 16.78 -4.08 -10.33
C MET A 390 15.65 -3.23 -10.92
N VAL A 391 15.86 -2.61 -12.08
CA VAL A 391 14.90 -1.72 -12.75
C VAL A 391 14.03 -2.50 -13.74
N ALA A 392 14.65 -3.34 -14.55
CA ALA A 392 14.07 -4.02 -15.70
C ALA A 392 14.04 -5.52 -15.47
N ARG A 393 12.84 -6.12 -15.44
CA ARG A 393 12.69 -7.58 -15.26
C ARG A 393 13.23 -8.35 -16.46
N LYS A 394 13.84 -9.51 -16.19
CA LYS A 394 14.34 -10.45 -17.22
C LYS A 394 13.19 -10.92 -18.13
N TYR A 395 13.43 -11.02 -19.43
CA TYR A 395 12.49 -11.64 -20.37
C TYR A 395 12.32 -13.16 -20.20
N SER A 396 13.25 -13.80 -19.48
CA SER A 396 13.57 -15.22 -19.67
C SER A 396 13.10 -16.17 -18.58
N ALA A 397 12.26 -15.75 -17.63
CA ALA A 397 11.52 -16.76 -16.88
C ALA A 397 10.39 -17.25 -17.81
N PRO A 398 10.35 -18.52 -18.25
CA PRO A 398 9.09 -19.06 -18.76
C PRO A 398 7.99 -18.71 -17.75
N ALA A 399 6.78 -18.40 -18.23
CA ALA A 399 5.64 -18.20 -17.33
C ALA A 399 5.70 -19.35 -16.31
N PRO A 400 5.73 -19.05 -14.99
CA PRO A 400 5.87 -20.11 -14.01
C PRO A 400 4.82 -21.16 -14.33
N ALA A 401 5.23 -22.43 -14.36
CA ALA A 401 4.29 -23.51 -14.55
C ALA A 401 3.13 -23.30 -13.57
N PRO A 402 1.88 -23.55 -14.00
CA PRO A 402 0.77 -23.51 -13.06
C PRO A 402 1.15 -24.33 -11.82
N ASP A 403 0.91 -23.79 -10.64
CA ASP A 403 1.03 -24.60 -9.44
C ASP A 403 -0.02 -25.72 -9.43
N ALA A 404 0.00 -26.58 -8.42
CA ALA A 404 -0.95 -27.69 -8.32
C ALA A 404 -2.42 -27.23 -8.19
N GLU A 405 -2.67 -25.94 -7.97
CA GLU A 405 -4.00 -25.32 -7.92
C GLU A 405 -4.35 -24.62 -9.24
N GLY A 406 -3.46 -24.70 -10.23
CA GLY A 406 -3.63 -24.08 -11.54
C GLY A 406 -3.34 -22.58 -11.55
N TYR A 407 -2.76 -22.01 -10.50
CA TYR A 407 -2.39 -20.61 -10.46
C TYR A 407 -1.10 -20.34 -11.23
N VAL A 408 -1.13 -19.30 -12.05
CA VAL A 408 0.03 -18.74 -12.75
C VAL A 408 0.20 -17.31 -12.29
N ALA A 409 1.39 -16.97 -11.81
CA ALA A 409 1.71 -15.60 -11.42
C ALA A 409 1.50 -14.65 -12.61
N THR A 410 0.59 -13.68 -12.45
CA THR A 410 0.18 -12.78 -13.54
C THR A 410 1.24 -11.75 -13.88
N GLY A 411 2.21 -11.53 -12.99
CA GLY A 411 3.23 -10.48 -13.10
C GLY A 411 2.68 -9.05 -13.03
N GLN A 412 1.38 -8.89 -12.73
CA GLN A 412 0.63 -7.63 -12.82
C GLN A 412 0.35 -7.04 -11.44
N GLY A 413 1.36 -7.05 -10.57
CA GLY A 413 1.22 -6.56 -9.19
C GLY A 413 0.70 -5.11 -9.14
N GLU A 414 1.27 -4.21 -9.92
CA GLU A 414 0.79 -2.82 -9.97
C GLU A 414 -0.71 -2.68 -10.24
N LEU A 415 -1.27 -3.53 -11.11
CA LEU A 415 -2.68 -3.48 -11.47
C LEU A 415 -3.57 -3.98 -10.34
N GLN A 416 -3.11 -5.04 -9.66
CA GLN A 416 -3.76 -5.56 -8.47
C GLN A 416 -3.77 -4.54 -7.33
N ARG A 417 -2.67 -3.77 -7.17
CA ARG A 417 -2.61 -2.64 -6.23
C ARG A 417 -3.61 -1.55 -6.61
N LEU A 418 -3.60 -1.16 -7.88
CA LEU A 418 -4.48 -0.11 -8.41
C LEU A 418 -5.95 -0.47 -8.21
N ALA A 419 -6.33 -1.73 -8.36
CA ALA A 419 -7.68 -2.19 -8.09
C ALA A 419 -8.15 -1.79 -6.69
N ILE A 420 -7.30 -2.00 -5.67
CA ILE A 420 -7.62 -1.66 -4.29
C ILE A 420 -7.51 -0.15 -4.04
N SER A 421 -6.40 0.49 -4.42
CA SER A 421 -6.17 1.90 -4.11
C SER A 421 -7.18 2.79 -4.83
N CYS A 422 -7.62 2.44 -6.03
CA CYS A 422 -8.68 3.18 -6.74
C CYS A 422 -10.07 2.89 -6.18
N GLY A 423 -10.29 1.70 -5.60
CA GLY A 423 -11.48 1.42 -4.79
C GLY A 423 -11.53 2.26 -3.51
N ASP A 424 -10.37 2.63 -2.95
CA ASP A 424 -10.28 3.46 -1.75
C ASP A 424 -10.25 4.97 -2.01
N ALA A 425 -9.67 5.40 -3.13
CA ALA A 425 -9.40 6.80 -3.44
C ALA A 425 -10.67 7.63 -3.67
N ARG A 426 -10.62 8.93 -3.36
CA ARG A 426 -11.74 9.84 -3.63
C ARG A 426 -11.92 10.00 -5.15
N PRO A 427 -13.07 9.58 -5.71
CA PRO A 427 -13.35 9.79 -7.12
C PRO A 427 -13.59 11.27 -7.39
N TYR A 428 -13.31 11.69 -8.63
CA TYR A 428 -13.70 13.00 -9.12
C TYR A 428 -15.21 13.07 -9.29
N ALA A 429 -15.83 14.12 -8.80
CA ALA A 429 -17.25 14.33 -8.99
C ALA A 429 -17.55 14.65 -10.46
N PRO A 430 -18.77 14.38 -10.96
CA PRO A 430 -19.18 14.83 -12.29
C PRO A 430 -18.99 16.36 -12.43
N GLY A 431 -18.21 16.77 -13.44
CA GLY A 431 -17.87 18.17 -13.68
C GLY A 431 -16.68 18.71 -12.89
N GLU A 432 -16.09 17.93 -11.99
CA GLU A 432 -14.79 18.24 -11.38
C GLU A 432 -13.69 18.00 -12.42
N ALA A 433 -12.87 19.03 -12.68
CA ALA A 433 -11.83 18.95 -13.70
C ALA A 433 -10.65 18.10 -13.18
N TRP A 434 -10.30 17.08 -13.97
CA TRP A 434 -9.06 16.33 -13.80
C TRP A 434 -7.87 17.21 -14.23
N PRO A 435 -6.75 17.25 -13.49
CA PRO A 435 -5.61 18.08 -13.86
C PRO A 435 -4.96 17.64 -15.18
N THR A 436 -4.50 18.63 -15.92
CA THR A 436 -3.71 18.43 -17.13
C THR A 436 -2.30 17.90 -16.81
N ALA A 437 -1.63 17.32 -17.81
CA ALA A 437 -0.23 16.91 -17.68
C ALA A 437 0.69 18.05 -17.21
N GLY A 438 0.39 19.30 -17.60
CA GLY A 438 1.13 20.48 -17.16
C GLY A 438 0.97 20.75 -15.67
N GLU A 439 -0.26 20.72 -15.17
CA GLU A 439 -0.56 20.93 -13.74
C GLU A 439 0.00 19.80 -12.87
N ILE A 440 -0.07 18.54 -13.34
CA ILE A 440 0.57 17.41 -12.67
C ILE A 440 2.09 17.62 -12.59
N VAL A 441 2.74 18.11 -13.66
CA VAL A 441 4.18 18.40 -13.62
C VAL A 441 4.51 19.58 -12.72
N ASP A 442 3.69 20.63 -12.68
CA ASP A 442 3.90 21.75 -11.75
C ASP A 442 3.88 21.27 -10.30
N ASN A 443 2.98 20.34 -10.00
CA ASN A 443 2.90 19.62 -8.74
C ASN A 443 4.16 18.78 -8.45
N ILE A 444 4.65 18.01 -9.43
CA ILE A 444 5.91 17.26 -9.30
C ILE A 444 7.09 18.20 -9.07
N LEU A 445 7.13 19.36 -9.72
CA LEU A 445 8.18 20.37 -9.53
C LEU A 445 8.16 20.96 -8.12
N VAL A 446 6.99 21.14 -7.49
CA VAL A 446 6.92 21.52 -6.07
C VAL A 446 7.60 20.46 -5.21
N THR A 447 7.27 19.20 -5.43
CA THR A 447 7.83 18.07 -4.68
C THR A 447 9.33 17.89 -4.93
N LEU A 448 9.81 18.13 -6.15
CA LEU A 448 11.25 18.12 -6.49
C LEU A 448 12.06 19.20 -5.76
N LYS A 449 11.45 20.29 -5.30
CA LYS A 449 12.15 21.27 -4.45
C LYS A 449 12.43 20.71 -3.06
N GLU A 450 11.56 19.84 -2.56
CA GLU A 450 11.62 19.27 -1.21
C GLU A 450 12.44 17.96 -1.21
N SER A 451 12.29 17.13 -2.25
CA SER A 451 13.08 15.94 -2.51
C SER A 451 13.59 15.93 -3.95
N PRO A 452 14.76 16.53 -4.21
CA PRO A 452 15.34 16.61 -5.55
C PRO A 452 15.60 15.26 -6.21
N ARG A 453 15.86 14.21 -5.43
CA ARG A 453 16.22 12.90 -5.98
C ARG A 453 15.04 11.97 -6.20
N PHE A 454 13.99 12.12 -5.41
CA PHE A 454 12.90 11.14 -5.37
C PHE A 454 11.53 11.72 -5.72
N GLY A 455 11.36 13.05 -5.74
CA GLY A 455 10.05 13.68 -5.97
C GLY A 455 9.35 13.23 -7.26
N ALA A 456 10.08 13.18 -8.37
CA ALA A 456 9.53 12.68 -9.65
C ALA A 456 9.47 11.15 -9.72
N THR A 457 10.39 10.45 -9.04
CA THR A 457 10.43 8.98 -9.02
C THR A 457 9.21 8.41 -8.30
N VAL A 458 8.85 8.95 -7.13
CA VAL A 458 7.72 8.47 -6.34
C VAL A 458 6.39 8.76 -7.00
N HIS A 459 6.28 9.82 -7.81
CA HIS A 459 5.07 10.08 -8.60
C HIS A 459 4.67 8.87 -9.48
N LEU A 460 5.65 8.19 -10.08
CA LEU A 460 5.41 6.99 -10.90
C LEU A 460 5.49 5.69 -10.10
N MET A 461 6.20 5.67 -8.98
CA MET A 461 6.31 4.47 -8.17
C MET A 461 5.09 4.25 -7.28
N GLU A 462 4.53 5.29 -6.70
CA GLU A 462 3.33 5.23 -5.88
C GLU A 462 2.13 5.75 -6.67
N GLN A 463 2.01 5.30 -7.93
CA GLN A 463 0.92 5.68 -8.83
C GLN A 463 -0.43 5.28 -8.23
N HIS A 464 -1.05 6.17 -7.49
CA HIS A 464 -2.50 6.23 -7.41
C HIS A 464 -3.04 7.09 -8.57
N GLY A 465 -2.15 7.79 -9.31
CA GLY A 465 -2.35 8.65 -10.48
C GLY A 465 -3.26 8.15 -11.63
N GLY A 466 -3.45 6.84 -11.74
CA GLY A 466 -4.25 6.23 -12.81
C GLY A 466 -5.74 6.04 -12.49
N CYS A 467 -6.20 6.40 -11.29
CA CYS A 467 -7.54 6.01 -10.84
C CYS A 467 -8.70 6.68 -11.61
N HIS A 468 -8.48 7.80 -12.28
CA HIS A 468 -9.47 8.44 -13.17
C HIS A 468 -9.78 7.55 -14.38
N PHE A 469 -8.80 6.82 -14.90
CA PHE A 469 -8.99 5.87 -15.99
C PHE A 469 -9.38 4.47 -15.50
N TRP A 470 -9.38 4.24 -14.19
CA TRP A 470 -9.61 2.93 -13.64
C TRP A 470 -11.10 2.56 -13.69
N PRO A 471 -11.48 1.45 -14.36
CA PRO A 471 -12.89 1.16 -14.64
C PRO A 471 -13.70 0.73 -13.41
N GLY A 472 -13.05 0.30 -12.32
CA GLY A 472 -13.73 -0.08 -11.08
C GLY A 472 -14.08 1.09 -10.15
N THR A 473 -13.58 2.29 -10.44
CA THR A 473 -13.75 3.45 -9.56
C THR A 473 -15.23 3.80 -9.40
N GLY A 474 -15.74 3.74 -8.17
CA GLY A 474 -17.13 4.08 -7.84
C GLY A 474 -18.20 3.05 -8.21
N VAL A 475 -17.81 1.85 -8.66
CA VAL A 475 -18.76 0.78 -9.08
C VAL A 475 -19.15 -0.14 -7.92
N GLY A 476 -18.33 -0.26 -6.89
CA GLY A 476 -18.51 -1.20 -5.78
C GLY A 476 -19.13 -0.65 -4.50
N PRO A 477 -18.93 -1.35 -3.36
CA PRO A 477 -19.48 -0.98 -2.06
C PRO A 477 -19.04 0.43 -1.63
N THR A 478 -19.84 1.03 -0.74
CA THR A 478 -19.55 2.37 -0.22
C THR A 478 -18.18 2.41 0.46
N ARG A 479 -17.37 3.39 0.06
CA ARG A 479 -16.05 3.66 0.63
C ARG A 479 -16.17 4.11 2.08
N PHE A 480 -15.33 3.55 2.96
CA PHE A 480 -15.18 4.09 4.31
C PHE A 480 -14.27 5.32 4.30
N THR A 481 -14.80 6.46 4.74
CA THR A 481 -14.12 7.77 4.76
C THR A 481 -13.80 8.27 6.17
N GLY A 482 -13.95 7.41 7.19
CA GLY A 482 -13.73 7.73 8.60
C GLY A 482 -15.03 8.03 9.37
N PRO A 483 -14.92 8.66 10.56
CA PRO A 483 -13.69 9.18 11.16
C PRO A 483 -12.76 8.06 11.64
N PHE A 484 -11.44 8.31 11.60
CA PHE A 484 -10.40 7.35 11.98
C PHE A 484 -9.97 7.46 13.46
N ASN A 485 -10.92 7.73 14.36
CA ASN A 485 -10.67 8.08 15.76
C ASN A 485 -11.48 7.25 16.78
N LYS A 486 -11.91 6.04 16.42
CA LYS A 486 -12.69 5.18 17.32
C LYS A 486 -11.92 4.83 18.59
N THR A 487 -12.65 4.76 19.71
CA THR A 487 -12.12 4.29 20.98
C THR A 487 -11.99 2.77 20.98
N LEU A 488 -10.79 2.26 21.26
CA LEU A 488 -10.49 0.83 21.28
C LEU A 488 -10.33 0.31 22.70
N ALA A 489 -10.72 -0.95 22.94
CA ALA A 489 -10.49 -1.62 24.22
C ALA A 489 -9.00 -1.86 24.50
N THR A 490 -8.23 -2.18 23.45
CA THR A 490 -6.76 -2.20 23.48
C THR A 490 -6.26 -1.17 22.49
N PRO A 491 -5.55 -0.11 22.91
CA PRO A 491 -5.00 0.88 22.00
C PRO A 491 -4.08 0.23 20.95
N THR A 492 -4.10 0.78 19.74
CA THR A 492 -3.24 0.36 18.61
C THR A 492 -1.79 0.68 18.94
N LEU A 493 -0.89 -0.28 18.75
CA LEU A 493 0.54 -0.06 18.83
C LEU A 493 1.05 0.39 17.45
N ILE A 494 1.75 1.52 17.41
CA ILE A 494 2.35 2.08 16.19
C ILE A 494 3.87 1.93 16.31
N LEU A 495 4.53 1.40 15.29
CA LEU A 495 5.98 1.45 15.13
C LEU A 495 6.36 2.34 13.95
N ALA A 496 7.34 3.21 14.17
CA ALA A 496 7.94 4.04 13.15
C ALA A 496 9.46 3.99 13.24
N ASN A 497 10.11 3.96 12.08
CA ASN A 497 11.55 4.17 11.98
C ASN A 497 11.82 5.67 11.97
N THR A 498 12.97 6.08 12.51
CA THR A 498 13.39 7.50 12.42
C THR A 498 13.65 7.97 10.98
N HIS A 499 13.97 7.05 10.06
CA HIS A 499 14.27 7.34 8.66
C HIS A 499 13.60 6.31 7.76
N ASP A 500 12.29 6.45 7.55
CA ASP A 500 11.53 5.60 6.62
C ASP A 500 11.29 6.36 5.31
N PRO A 501 11.86 5.92 4.16
CA PRO A 501 11.78 6.67 2.91
C PRO A 501 10.39 6.62 2.24
N ILE A 502 9.45 5.82 2.74
CA ILE A 502 8.10 5.61 2.17
C ILE A 502 7.01 6.11 3.12
N THR A 503 7.09 5.70 4.39
CA THR A 503 6.12 6.01 5.44
C THR A 503 6.82 6.73 6.59
N PRO A 504 7.11 8.03 6.42
CA PRO A 504 8.01 8.77 7.28
C PRO A 504 7.49 8.87 8.71
N TYR A 505 8.39 9.18 9.65
CA TYR A 505 8.07 9.33 11.06
C TYR A 505 6.91 10.34 11.29
N LYS A 506 6.85 11.39 10.45
CA LYS A 506 5.78 12.39 10.47
C LYS A 506 4.39 11.79 10.21
N SER A 507 4.28 10.77 9.36
CA SER A 507 3.01 10.07 9.11
C SER A 507 2.53 9.31 10.34
N ALA A 508 3.43 8.66 11.07
CA ALA A 508 3.10 7.97 12.32
C ALA A 508 2.61 8.95 13.41
N LYS A 509 3.19 10.17 13.46
CA LYS A 509 2.71 11.24 14.35
C LYS A 509 1.30 11.70 13.99
N LEU A 510 1.02 11.89 12.71
CA LEU A 510 -0.32 12.25 12.24
C LEU A 510 -1.35 11.20 12.67
N VAL A 511 -1.07 9.90 12.44
CA VAL A 511 -1.98 8.82 12.84
C VAL A 511 -2.15 8.72 14.36
N LEU A 512 -1.07 8.88 15.13
CA LEU A 512 -1.13 8.95 16.59
C LEU A 512 -2.06 10.07 17.06
N ASP A 513 -1.99 11.24 16.42
CA ASP A 513 -2.83 12.40 16.73
C ASP A 513 -4.29 12.18 16.35
N THR A 514 -4.56 11.61 15.16
CA THR A 514 -5.92 11.24 14.74
C THR A 514 -6.57 10.22 15.69
N MET A 515 -5.83 9.22 16.15
CA MET A 515 -6.34 8.14 17.01
C MET A 515 -6.40 8.51 18.51
N GLY A 516 -5.85 9.65 18.92
CA GLY A 516 -5.90 10.11 20.31
C GLY A 516 -5.33 9.10 21.31
N ASP A 517 -6.09 8.78 22.36
CA ASP A 517 -5.67 7.83 23.39
C ASP A 517 -5.75 6.36 22.95
N SER A 518 -6.39 6.09 21.81
CA SER A 518 -6.52 4.75 21.22
C SER A 518 -5.29 4.31 20.43
N ALA A 519 -4.17 5.04 20.52
CA ALA A 519 -2.89 4.64 19.95
C ALA A 519 -1.69 4.95 20.87
N ARG A 520 -0.62 4.18 20.73
CA ARG A 520 0.70 4.46 21.34
C ARG A 520 1.79 4.28 20.30
N LEU A 521 2.72 5.22 20.26
CA LEU A 521 3.81 5.24 19.28
C LEU A 521 5.12 4.77 19.91
N VAL A 522 5.77 3.83 19.23
CA VAL A 522 7.15 3.41 19.46
C VAL A 522 7.98 3.90 18.28
N VAL A 523 9.06 4.60 18.56
CA VAL A 523 9.97 5.12 17.54
C VAL A 523 11.30 4.41 17.69
N GLN A 524 11.79 3.75 16.65
CA GLN A 524 13.11 3.11 16.68
C GLN A 524 14.13 3.88 15.83
N GLY A 525 15.35 4.00 16.36
CA GLY A 525 16.47 4.72 15.76
C GLY A 525 17.11 4.00 14.57
N THR A 526 16.31 3.64 13.56
CA THR A 526 16.77 2.92 12.37
C THR A 526 16.32 3.63 11.09
N ALA A 527 16.92 3.21 9.99
CA ALA A 527 16.52 3.55 8.63
C ALA A 527 15.87 2.33 7.95
N GLY A 528 15.12 2.57 6.88
CA GLY A 528 14.43 1.54 6.11
C GLY A 528 12.91 1.56 6.31
N HIS A 529 12.21 0.71 5.58
CA HIS A 529 10.75 0.74 5.52
C HIS A 529 10.09 -0.40 6.30
N SER A 530 9.26 -0.06 7.29
CA SER A 530 8.48 -1.05 8.07
C SER A 530 9.37 -2.20 8.60
N TYR A 531 8.86 -3.44 8.62
CA TYR A 531 9.59 -4.65 9.02
C TYR A 531 10.77 -4.99 8.12
N LEU A 532 10.99 -4.33 6.96
CA LEU A 532 12.22 -4.50 6.17
C LEU A 532 13.40 -3.87 6.90
N ALA A 533 13.15 -2.82 7.68
CA ALA A 533 14.11 -2.30 8.63
C ALA A 533 14.38 -3.32 9.74
N PRO A 534 15.63 -3.42 10.21
CA PRO A 534 15.94 -4.29 11.33
C PRO A 534 15.32 -3.71 12.61
N MET A 535 14.59 -4.54 13.35
CA MET A 535 13.90 -4.11 14.58
C MET A 535 14.88 -4.09 15.76
N THR A 536 14.87 -3.00 16.53
CA THR A 536 15.68 -2.89 17.76
C THR A 536 15.18 -3.84 18.84
N ASP A 537 16.06 -4.26 19.76
CA ASP A 537 15.67 -5.16 20.86
C ASP A 537 14.66 -4.49 21.79
N CYS A 538 14.80 -3.17 21.98
CA CYS A 538 13.82 -2.34 22.68
C CYS A 538 12.43 -2.44 22.04
N ALA A 539 12.30 -2.17 20.73
CA ALA A 539 11.02 -2.20 20.04
C ALA A 539 10.43 -3.62 20.04
N LYS A 540 11.27 -4.63 19.79
CA LYS A 540 10.87 -6.04 19.81
C LYS A 540 10.26 -6.44 21.16
N ARG A 541 10.88 -6.06 22.28
CA ARG A 541 10.31 -6.34 23.62
C ARG A 541 8.93 -5.69 23.83
N VAL A 542 8.73 -4.46 23.34
CA VAL A 542 7.42 -3.79 23.45
C VAL A 542 6.37 -4.53 22.62
N VAL A 543 6.67 -4.86 21.36
CA VAL A 543 5.77 -5.59 20.46
C VAL A 543 5.40 -6.96 21.04
N GLN A 544 6.39 -7.71 21.53
CA GLN A 544 6.15 -9.04 22.12
C GLN A 544 5.25 -8.97 23.36
N ARG A 545 5.43 -7.98 24.24
CA ARG A 545 4.55 -7.76 25.42
C ARG A 545 3.16 -7.31 25.02
N TYR A 546 3.05 -6.47 23.99
CA TYR A 546 1.76 -6.06 23.44
C TYR A 546 0.94 -7.26 22.98
N PHE A 547 1.52 -8.14 22.14
CA PHE A 547 0.86 -9.37 21.70
C PHE A 547 0.63 -10.37 22.86
N ALA A 548 1.50 -10.40 23.87
CA ALA A 548 1.35 -11.24 25.06
C ALA A 548 0.10 -10.89 25.88
N GLU A 549 0.02 -9.62 26.27
CA GLU A 549 -0.72 -9.15 27.42
C GLU A 549 -1.68 -8.03 27.02
N GLY A 550 -1.37 -7.30 25.95
CA GLY A 550 -2.03 -6.03 25.60
C GLY A 550 -1.37 -4.85 26.31
N ALA A 551 -0.18 -5.09 26.86
CA ALA A 551 0.62 -4.07 27.49
C ALA A 551 1.05 -3.03 26.45
N ILE A 552 0.64 -1.78 26.68
CA ILE A 552 1.03 -0.63 25.88
C ILE A 552 1.94 0.28 26.72
N PRO A 553 2.83 1.07 26.08
CA PRO A 553 3.59 2.09 26.79
C PRO A 553 2.66 3.12 27.46
N GLN A 554 3.03 3.56 28.67
CA GLN A 554 2.30 4.63 29.36
C GLN A 554 2.45 5.96 28.64
N ALA A 555 3.68 6.27 28.20
CA ALA A 555 3.95 7.45 27.40
C ALA A 555 3.29 7.34 26.04
N ARG A 556 2.72 8.45 25.56
CA ARG A 556 2.12 8.56 24.21
C ARG A 556 3.11 8.20 23.11
N GLU A 557 4.38 8.53 23.32
CA GLU A 557 5.52 8.22 22.46
C GLU A 557 6.66 7.63 23.29
N THR A 558 7.20 6.49 22.86
CA THR A 558 8.34 5.81 23.47
C THR A 558 9.46 5.69 22.44
N ARG A 559 10.68 6.12 22.81
CA ARG A 559 11.84 6.07 21.91
C ARG A 559 12.75 4.91 22.26
N CYS A 560 13.01 4.07 21.27
CA CYS A 560 14.03 3.04 21.26
C CYS A 560 15.25 3.59 20.50
N GLY A 561 16.42 3.59 21.15
CA GLY A 561 17.66 4.11 20.57
C GLY A 561 18.13 3.32 19.34
N ARG A 562 19.21 3.80 18.72
CA ARG A 562 19.89 3.05 17.64
C ARG A 562 20.74 1.95 18.26
N GLU A 563 20.55 0.72 17.78
CA GLU A 563 21.31 -0.46 18.22
C GLU A 563 21.98 -1.21 17.05
N ILE A 564 21.82 -0.72 15.81
CA ILE A 564 22.11 -1.47 14.58
C ILE A 564 22.94 -0.64 13.60
N ASP A 565 24.00 -1.25 13.07
CA ASP A 565 24.82 -0.73 11.97
C ASP A 565 24.54 -1.52 10.69
N ASN A 566 24.14 -0.83 9.62
CA ASN A 566 23.63 -1.43 8.40
C ASN A 566 24.74 -1.92 7.45
N PHE A 567 26.01 -1.51 7.65
CA PHE A 567 27.15 -1.99 6.86
C PHE A 567 28.04 -2.97 7.63
N PHE A 568 27.89 -3.06 8.96
CA PHE A 568 28.61 -4.00 9.83
C PHE A 568 27.76 -5.19 10.29
N VAL A 569 26.83 -5.66 9.46
CA VAL A 569 26.05 -6.85 9.80
C VAL A 569 26.94 -8.08 9.72
N ASP A 570 27.25 -8.64 10.89
CA ASP A 570 28.05 -9.84 11.07
C ASP A 570 27.42 -11.02 10.33
N ARG A 571 28.08 -11.48 9.25
CA ARG A 571 27.55 -12.51 8.34
C ARG A 571 27.29 -13.84 9.05
N GLU A 572 27.87 -14.07 10.23
CA GLU A 572 27.74 -15.32 10.98
C GLU A 572 26.44 -15.44 11.80
N LYS A 573 25.75 -14.33 12.10
CA LYS A 573 24.45 -14.38 12.83
C LYS A 573 23.24 -14.52 11.93
N ILE A 574 23.42 -14.42 10.62
CA ILE A 574 22.38 -14.65 9.62
C ILE A 574 22.47 -16.12 9.18
N ALA A 575 21.99 -17.02 10.04
CA ALA A 575 21.58 -18.36 9.59
C ALA A 575 20.27 -18.22 8.79
N VAL A 576 20.33 -17.57 7.63
CA VAL A 576 19.21 -17.49 6.67
C VAL A 576 19.56 -18.37 5.48
N ASN A 577 18.66 -19.32 5.22
CA ASN A 577 18.73 -20.28 4.13
C ASN A 577 19.24 -19.63 2.82
N PRO A 578 20.31 -20.15 2.20
CA PRO A 578 20.89 -19.59 0.97
C PRO A 578 19.90 -19.40 -0.18
N LYS A 579 18.79 -20.16 -0.19
CA LYS A 579 17.70 -20.00 -1.17
C LYS A 579 16.94 -18.68 -1.05
N LEU A 580 16.90 -18.06 0.13
CA LEU A 580 16.24 -16.76 0.38
C LEU A 580 17.13 -15.56 0.01
N VAL A 581 18.45 -15.72 -0.04
CA VAL A 581 19.36 -14.63 -0.46
C VAL A 581 19.28 -14.41 -1.97
N HIS A 582 19.06 -15.47 -2.76
CA HIS A 582 18.83 -15.35 -4.20
C HIS A 582 17.51 -14.64 -4.54
N SER A 583 16.44 -14.85 -3.75
CA SER A 583 15.18 -14.13 -3.94
C SER A 583 15.22 -12.68 -3.43
N ARG A 584 16.05 -12.37 -2.42
CA ARG A 584 16.22 -11.01 -1.86
C ARG A 584 17.02 -10.05 -2.74
N LEU A 585 17.85 -10.54 -3.65
CA LEU A 585 18.69 -9.72 -4.55
C LEU A 585 18.24 -9.75 -6.03
N GLY A 586 17.12 -10.40 -6.37
CA GLY A 586 16.59 -10.39 -7.74
C GLY A 586 17.49 -11.07 -8.77
N PHE A 587 18.15 -12.17 -8.40
CA PHE A 587 18.84 -13.03 -9.37
C PHE A 587 17.91 -14.11 -9.92
#